data_AF-A0A259CYF5-F1
#
_entry.id   AF-A0A259CYF5-F1
#
_cell.length_a   1.000
_cell.length_b   1.000
_cell.length_c   1.000
_cell.angle_alpha   90.00
_cell.angle_beta   90.00
_cell.angle_gamma   90.00
#
_symmetry.space_group_name_H-M   'P 1'
#
loop_
_entity.id
_entity.type
_entity.pdbx_description
1 polymer ?
#
loop_
_entity_poly.entity_id
_entity_poly.type
_entity_poly.pdbx_seq_one_letter_code
_entity_poly.pdbx_strand_id
1 'polypeptide(L)' 'MSNSTNSIKQMMQEIGRRAREASRAMARASSEQKNQALTHIAQLIRQKAGEIQRVNQLDVARAQANGQDAAFIDRLT' A
#
# COMPACT_ATOMS: atom_id res chain seq x y z
N MET A 1 2.46 -15.51 -23.78
CA MET A 1 3.48 -15.27 -22.74
C MET A 1 4.27 -13.96 -22.92
N SER A 2 4.53 -13.45 -24.15
CA SER A 2 5.33 -12.22 -24.38
C SER A 2 4.62 -10.89 -23.99
N ASN A 3 3.31 -10.76 -24.23
CA ASN A 3 2.58 -9.50 -23.97
C ASN A 3 2.46 -9.12 -22.48
N SER A 4 2.26 -10.10 -21.59
CA SER A 4 2.10 -9.84 -20.15
C SER A 4 3.40 -9.33 -19.52
N THR A 5 4.56 -9.85 -19.96
CA THR A 5 5.87 -9.41 -19.47
C THR A 5 6.19 -7.98 -19.93
N ASN A 6 5.84 -7.61 -21.17
CA ASN A 6 6.01 -6.23 -21.64
C ASN A 6 5.07 -5.25 -20.91
N SER A 7 3.84 -5.67 -20.62
CA SER A 7 2.90 -4.88 -19.82
C SER A 7 3.40 -4.63 -18.39
N ILE A 8 3.93 -5.67 -17.72
CA ILE A 8 4.54 -5.51 -16.38
C ILE A 8 5.75 -4.58 -16.44
N LYS A 9 6.63 -4.73 -17.44
CA LYS A 9 7.79 -3.85 -17.62
C LYS A 9 7.37 -2.38 -17.78
N GLN A 10 6.37 -2.11 -18.61
CA GLN A 10 5.84 -0.76 -18.81
C GLN A 10 5.20 -0.20 -17.53
N MET A 11 4.41 -1.01 -16.82
CA MET A 11 3.81 -0.63 -15.53
C MET A 11 4.89 -0.28 -14.50
N MET A 12 5.94 -1.09 -14.39
CA MET A 12 7.05 -0.84 -13.47
C MET A 12 7.82 0.44 -13.82
N GLN A 13 8.06 0.69 -15.11
CA GLN A 13 8.70 1.93 -15.56
C GLN A 13 7.87 3.16 -15.19
N GLU A 14 6.54 3.09 -15.38
CA GLU A 14 5.65 4.19 -15.06
C GLU A 14 5.56 4.45 -13.54
N ILE A 15 5.51 3.39 -12.72
CA ILE A 15 5.59 3.53 -11.25
C ILE A 15 6.88 4.23 -10.85
N GLY A 16 8.02 3.83 -11.43
CA GLY A 16 9.32 4.45 -11.15
C GLY A 16 9.38 5.92 -11.55
N ARG A 17 8.84 6.28 -12.73
CA ARG A 17 8.77 7.67 -13.20
C ARG A 17 7.97 8.54 -12.24
N ARG A 18 6.77 8.10 -11.87
CA ARG A 18 5.90 8.82 -10.91
C ARG A 18 6.54 8.96 -9.54
N ALA A 19 7.18 7.91 -9.04
CA ALA A 19 7.89 7.96 -7.76
C ALA A 19 9.04 8.97 -7.79
N ARG A 20 9.80 9.03 -8.89
CA ARG A 20 10.90 9.99 -9.06
C ARG A 20 10.43 11.43 -9.16
N GLU A 21 9.27 11.66 -9.77
CA GLU A 21 8.65 12.99 -9.82
C GLU A 21 8.17 13.43 -8.43
N ALA A 22 7.46 12.54 -7.72
CA ALA A 22 6.96 12.81 -6.37
C ALA A 22 8.09 13.03 -5.35
N SER A 23 9.21 12.32 -5.46
CA SER A 23 10.33 12.44 -4.51
C SER A 23 10.93 13.85 -4.48
N ARG A 24 10.94 14.56 -5.61
CA ARG A 24 11.41 15.96 -5.68
C ARG A 24 10.50 16.91 -4.90
N ALA A 25 9.19 16.67 -4.88
CA ALA A 25 8.27 17.43 -4.05
C ALA A 25 8.45 17.10 -2.57
N MET A 26 8.55 15.81 -2.23
CA MET A 26 8.79 15.36 -0.85
C MET A 26 10.10 15.88 -0.26
N ALA A 27 11.17 15.95 -1.06
CA ALA A 27 12.45 16.50 -0.63
C ALA A 27 12.37 17.99 -0.28
N ARG A 28 11.53 18.75 -0.97
CA ARG A 28 11.33 20.19 -0.74
C ARG A 28 10.31 20.50 0.36
N ALA A 29 9.46 19.54 0.72
CA ALA A 29 8.45 19.73 1.76
C ALA A 29 9.10 19.97 3.13
N SER A 30 8.58 20.98 3.85
CA SER A 30 9.05 21.30 5.20
C SER A 30 8.69 20.19 6.19
N SER A 31 9.36 20.18 7.34
CA SER A 31 9.01 19.25 8.44
C SER A 31 7.55 19.42 8.87
N GLU A 32 7.04 20.66 8.91
CA GLU A 32 5.65 20.94 9.26
C GLU A 32 4.66 20.30 8.28
N GLN A 33 4.88 20.46 6.97
CA GLN A 33 4.01 19.85 5.94
C GLN A 33 4.02 18.31 6.04
N LYS A 34 5.20 17.72 6.32
CA LYS A 34 5.34 16.28 6.51
C LYS A 34 4.58 15.82 7.76
N ASN A 35 4.71 16.53 8.87
CA ASN A 35 4.03 16.21 10.13
C ASN A 35 2.51 16.33 10.01
N GLN A 36 2.00 17.36 9.31
CA GLN A 36 0.59 17.51 9.02
C GLN A 36 0.06 16.34 8.19
N ALA A 37 0.78 15.94 7.14
CA ALA A 37 0.40 14.78 6.32
C ALA A 37 0.34 13.49 7.15
N LEU A 38 1.34 13.23 8.01
CA LEU A 38 1.37 12.05 8.88
C LEU A 38 0.21 12.04 9.87
N THR A 39 -0.05 13.17 10.53
CA THR A 39 -1.17 13.31 11.47
C THR A 39 -2.51 13.08 10.78
N HIS A 40 -2.68 13.61 9.58
CA HIS A 40 -3.89 13.45 8.80
C HIS A 40 -4.09 12.00 8.33
N ILE A 41 -3.04 11.34 7.84
CA ILE A 41 -3.07 9.92 7.48
C ILE A 41 -3.46 9.08 8.69
N ALA A 42 -2.88 9.33 9.87
CA ALA A 42 -3.22 8.62 11.09
C ALA A 42 -4.69 8.82 11.49
N GLN A 43 -5.22 10.03 11.34
CA GLN A 43 -6.64 10.30 11.57
C GLN A 43 -7.53 9.55 10.59
N LEU A 44 -7.20 9.57 9.29
CA LEU A 44 -7.96 8.85 8.27
C LEU A 44 -7.96 7.34 8.50
N ILE A 45 -6.81 6.75 8.87
CA ILE A 45 -6.73 5.32 9.21
C ILE A 45 -7.68 4.99 10.37
N ARG A 46 -7.68 5.80 11.44
CA ARG A 46 -8.59 5.60 12.58
C ARG A 46 -10.06 5.73 12.18
N GLN A 47 -10.40 6.75 11.39
CA GLN A 47 -11.76 6.95 10.88
C GLN A 47 -12.22 5.81 9.97
N LYS A 48 -11.29 5.22 9.21
CA LYS A 48 -11.55 4.14 8.24
C LYS A 48 -11.24 2.74 8.76
N ALA A 49 -10.92 2.59 10.05
CA ALA A 49 -10.44 1.33 10.63
C ALA A 49 -11.41 0.17 10.38
N GLY A 50 -12.71 0.39 10.59
CA GLY A 50 -13.73 -0.64 10.34
C GLY A 50 -13.83 -1.05 8.87
N GLU A 51 -13.67 -0.11 7.94
CA GLU A 51 -13.66 -0.41 6.50
C GLU A 51 -12.41 -1.21 6.11
N ILE A 52 -11.24 -0.79 6.60
CA ILE A 52 -9.95 -1.48 6.38
C ILE A 52 -10.01 -2.91 6.91
N GLN A 53 -10.49 -3.10 8.15
CA GLN A 53 -10.63 -4.43 8.77
C GLN A 53 -11.61 -5.31 7.99
N ARG A 54 -12.76 -4.78 7.58
CA ARG A 54 -13.75 -5.53 6.78
C ARG A 54 -13.16 -6.02 5.46
N VAL A 55 -12.36 -5.19 4.77
CA VAL A 55 -11.70 -5.61 3.52
C VAL A 55 -10.58 -6.62 3.81
N ASN A 56 -9.78 -6.40 4.85
CA ASN A 56 -8.69 -7.31 5.25
C ASN A 56 -9.20 -8.73 5.59
N GLN A 57 -10.39 -8.87 6.19
CA GLN A 57 -11.00 -10.19 6.43
C GLN A 57 -11.11 -11.06 5.17
N LEU A 58 -11.28 -10.44 3.99
CA LEU A 58 -11.29 -11.17 2.71
C LEU A 58 -9.90 -11.74 2.38
N ASP A 59 -8.83 -11.02 2.72
CA ASP A 59 -7.46 -11.45 2.49
C ASP A 59 -7.03 -12.53 3.49
N VAL A 60 -7.45 -12.42 4.76
CA VAL A 60 -7.30 -13.49 5.75
C VAL A 60 -7.98 -14.78 5.28
N ALA A 61 -9.24 -14.70 4.83
CA ALA A 61 -9.98 -15.86 4.34
C ALA A 61 -9.31 -16.49 3.10
N ARG A 62 -8.79 -15.68 2.19
CA ARG A 62 -8.01 -16.16 1.03
C ARG A 62 -6.72 -16.85 1.46
N ALA A 63 -5.99 -16.28 2.42
CA ALA A 63 -4.74 -16.87 2.91
C ALA A 63 -4.99 -18.22 3.60
N GLN A 64 -6.07 -18.33 4.39
CA GLN A 64 -6.51 -19.60 4.98
C GLN A 64 -6.88 -20.63 3.90
N ALA A 65 -7.66 -20.24 2.90
CA ALA A 65 -8.03 -21.12 1.78
C ALA A 65 -6.82 -21.58 0.96
N ASN A 66 -5.77 -20.76 0.87
CA ASN A 66 -4.51 -21.09 0.21
C ASN A 66 -3.55 -21.89 1.10
N GLY A 67 -3.96 -22.31 2.30
CA GLY A 67 -3.17 -23.13 3.21
C GLY A 67 -1.95 -22.43 3.81
N GLN A 68 -1.98 -21.10 3.95
CA GLN A 68 -0.91 -20.36 4.63
C GLN A 68 -0.83 -20.76 6.11
N ASP A 69 0.38 -20.78 6.67
CA ASP A 69 0.59 -21.14 8.07
C ASP A 69 0.03 -20.07 9.04
N ALA A 70 -0.10 -20.44 10.31
CA ALA A 70 -0.66 -19.56 11.34
C ALA A 70 0.16 -18.28 11.55
N ALA A 71 1.50 -18.34 11.41
CA ALA A 71 2.36 -17.17 11.56
C ALA A 71 2.19 -16.17 10.41
N PHE A 72 1.88 -16.65 9.21
CA PHE A 72 1.53 -15.81 8.08
C PHE A 72 0.18 -15.12 8.29
N ILE A 73 -0.83 -15.86 8.76
CA ILE A 73 -2.16 -15.32 9.04
C ILE A 73 -2.10 -14.25 10.15
N ASP A 74 -1.31 -14.48 11.20
CA ASP A 74 -1.12 -13.51 12.29
C ASP A 74 -0.59 -12.15 11.79
N ARG A 75 0.26 -12.15 10.75
CA ARG A 75 0.73 -10.89 10.11
C ARG A 75 -0.35 -10.13 9.35
N LEU A 76 -1.54 -10.71 9.16
CA LEU A 76 -2.70 -10.07 8.53
C LEU A 76 -3.72 -9.57 9.56
N THR A 77 -3.61 -9.92 10.84
CA THR A 77 -4.63 -9.63 11.87
C THR A 77 -4.09 -8.76 13.00
#